data_AF-A0A2V6SA23-F1
#
_entry.id   AF-A0A2V6SA23-F1
#
_cell.length_a   1.000
_cell.length_b   1.000
_cell.length_c   1.000
_cell.angle_alpha   90.00
_cell.angle_beta   90.00
_cell.angle_gamma   90.00
#
_symmetry.space_group_name_H-M   'P 1'
#
loop_
_entity.id
_entity.type
_entity.pdbx_description
1 polymer ?
#
loop_
_entity_poly.entity_id
_entity_poly.type
_entity_poly.pdbx_seq_one_letter_code
_entity_poly.pdbx_strand_id
1 'polypeptide(L)' 'GGGPVMITPIAMIRAVLRSGARDLHVVASSTGGLGIDLMIGAGAVASVEFAQIVLNEFGPAPNFRRYAESGRLRCLDHT' A
#
# COMPACT_ATOMS: atom_id res chain seq x y z
N GLY A 1 3.52 6.61 -9.90
CA GLY A 1 3.66 5.14 -9.99
C GLY A 1 5.11 4.78 -10.24
N GLY A 2 5.52 3.64 -9.73
CA GLY A 2 6.80 2.96 -9.97
C GLY A 2 6.52 1.45 -9.86
N GLY A 3 7.46 0.59 -10.25
CA GLY A 3 7.30 -0.85 -10.07
C GLY A 3 7.18 -1.22 -8.57
N PRO A 4 6.80 -2.47 -8.23
CA PRO A 4 6.47 -2.85 -6.86
C PRO A 4 7.60 -2.59 -5.84
N VAL A 5 8.85 -2.63 -6.31
CA VAL A 5 10.04 -2.28 -5.52
C VAL A 5 10.95 -1.26 -6.23
N MET A 6 10.51 -0.70 -7.35
CA MET A 6 11.33 0.16 -8.22
C MET A 6 10.74 1.55 -8.36
N ILE A 7 11.56 2.60 -8.28
CA ILE A 7 11.13 4.01 -8.48
C ILE A 7 9.94 4.36 -7.55
N THR A 8 9.89 3.76 -6.36
CA THR A 8 8.87 4.08 -5.37
C THR A 8 9.19 5.46 -4.75
N PRO A 9 8.25 6.42 -4.72
CA PRO A 9 8.51 7.77 -4.20
C PRO A 9 8.53 7.80 -2.66
N ILE A 10 9.51 7.13 -2.05
CA ILE A 10 9.62 6.94 -0.60
C ILE A 10 9.71 8.28 0.15
N ALA A 11 10.40 9.28 -0.42
CA ALA A 11 10.49 10.61 0.19
C ALA A 11 9.11 11.27 0.34
N MET A 12 8.28 11.20 -0.71
CA MET A 12 6.90 11.68 -0.70
C MET A 12 6.05 10.91 0.32
N ILE A 13 6.12 9.57 0.29
CA ILE A 13 5.36 8.72 1.22
C ILE A 13 5.70 9.06 2.67
N ARG A 14 6.99 9.18 2.99
CA ARG A 14 7.41 9.57 4.35
C ARG A 14 6.94 10.97 4.73
N ALA A 15 6.89 11.91 3.79
CA ALA A 15 6.37 13.26 4.04
C ALA A 15 4.87 13.24 4.35
N VAL A 16 4.08 12.49 3.58
CA VAL A 16 2.64 12.28 3.84
C VAL A 16 2.40 11.61 5.19
N LEU A 17 3.17 10.58 5.53
CA LEU A 17 3.04 9.93 6.83
C LEU A 17 3.38 10.87 8.00
N ARG A 18 4.41 11.70 7.84
CA ARG A 18 4.81 12.72 8.84
C ARG A 18 3.82 13.86 8.98
N SER A 19 3.05 14.20 7.94
CA SER A 19 2.01 15.22 8.06
C SER A 19 0.81 14.75 8.90
N GLY A 20 0.79 13.49 9.34
CA GLY A 20 -0.31 12.93 10.12
C GLY A 20 -1.50 12.50 9.26
N ALA A 21 -1.34 12.42 7.93
CA ALA A 21 -2.42 11.94 7.06
C ALA A 21 -2.85 10.52 7.44
N ARG A 22 -4.17 10.33 7.60
CA ARG A 22 -4.83 9.06 7.91
C ARG A 22 -6.06 8.92 7.00
N ASP A 23 -6.72 7.77 7.10
CA ASP A 23 -7.92 7.45 6.33
C ASP A 23 -7.74 7.63 4.81
N LEU A 24 -6.54 7.33 4.33
CA LEU A 24 -6.19 7.47 2.92
C LEU A 24 -6.84 6.36 2.09
N HIS A 25 -7.38 6.75 0.95
CA HIS A 25 -7.88 5.85 -0.09
C HIS A 25 -6.80 5.74 -1.18
N VAL A 26 -6.20 4.56 -1.32
CA VAL A 26 -5.08 4.33 -2.22
C VAL A 26 -5.53 3.54 -3.43
N VAL A 27 -5.18 4.00 -4.63
CA VAL A 27 -5.44 3.27 -5.89
C VAL A 27 -4.11 2.81 -6.46
N ALA A 28 -3.95 1.50 -6.60
CA ALA A 28 -2.87 0.86 -7.33
C ALA A 28 -3.36 0.49 -8.73
N SER A 29 -3.06 1.36 -9.71
CA SER A 29 -3.53 1.22 -11.11
C SER A 29 -3.11 -0.09 -11.80
N SER A 30 -2.11 -0.81 -11.30
CA SER A 30 -1.72 -2.13 -11.81
C SER A 30 -1.21 -3.00 -10.67
N THR A 31 0.01 -2.75 -10.21
CA THR A 31 0.62 -3.49 -9.10
C THR A 31 1.10 -2.52 -8.04
N GLY A 32 0.62 -2.72 -6.81
CA GLY A 32 1.15 -2.08 -5.61
C GLY A 32 2.36 -2.82 -5.07
N GLY A 33 3.15 -2.13 -4.25
CA GLY A 33 4.31 -2.76 -3.60
C GLY A 33 4.78 -1.98 -2.38
N LEU A 34 6.09 -1.84 -2.21
CA LEU A 34 6.74 -1.37 -0.97
C LEU A 34 6.12 -0.07 -0.43
N GLY A 35 5.87 0.90 -1.30
CA GLY A 35 5.30 2.18 -0.87
C GLY A 35 3.90 2.04 -0.26
N ILE A 36 3.06 1.20 -0.84
CA ILE A 36 1.70 0.95 -0.36
C ILE A 36 1.74 0.13 0.92
N ASP A 37 2.58 -0.91 0.97
CA ASP A 37 2.76 -1.73 2.17
C ASP A 37 3.24 -0.90 3.37
N LEU A 38 4.15 0.05 3.15
CA LEU A 38 4.61 0.98 4.18
C LEU A 38 3.48 1.88 4.70
N MET A 39 2.65 2.43 3.81
CA MET A 39 1.51 3.27 4.21
C MET A 39 0.46 2.48 5.00
N ILE A 40 0.21 1.22 4.62
CA ILE A 40 -0.68 0.30 5.34
C ILE A 40 -0.09 -0.02 6.72
N GLY A 41 1.19 -0.36 6.80
CA GLY A 41 1.87 -0.66 8.07
C GLY A 41 1.89 0.52 9.04
N ALA A 42 1.92 1.75 8.53
CA ALA A 42 1.78 2.98 9.31
C ALA A 42 0.34 3.26 9.79
N GLY A 43 -0.64 2.44 9.38
CA GLY A 43 -2.06 2.64 9.71
C GLY A 43 -2.67 3.87 9.06
N ALA A 44 -2.11 4.35 7.94
CA ALA A 44 -2.58 5.55 7.27
C ALA A 44 -3.66 5.28 6.20
N VAL A 45 -3.86 4.03 5.81
CA VAL A 45 -4.72 3.63 4.68
C VAL A 45 -6.02 3.03 5.19
N ALA A 46 -7.16 3.59 4.78
CA ALA A 46 -8.50 3.06 5.05
C ALA A 46 -8.96 2.06 3.98
N SER A 47 -8.65 2.33 2.71
CA SER A 47 -8.96 1.40 1.62
C SER A 47 -7.86 1.35 0.57
N VAL A 48 -7.79 0.20 -0.12
CA VAL A 48 -6.94 0.03 -1.27
C VAL A 48 -7.70 -0.62 -2.42
N GLU A 49 -7.58 -0.03 -3.60
CA GLU A 49 -8.03 -0.60 -4.86
C GLU A 49 -6.81 -1.12 -5.63
N PHE A 50 -6.80 -2.40 -6.01
CA PHE A 50 -5.61 -3.04 -6.57
C PHE A 50 -5.96 -4.26 -7.42
N ALA A 51 -5.09 -4.58 -8.39
CA ALA A 51 -5.07 -5.91 -8.99
C ALA A 51 -4.13 -6.87 -8.23
N GLN A 52 -3.02 -6.36 -7.70
CA GLN A 52 -2.09 -7.11 -6.84
C GLN A 52 -1.24 -6.16 -6.00
N ILE A 53 -0.84 -6.60 -4.80
CA ILE A 53 0.13 -5.92 -3.94
C ILE A 53 1.18 -6.93 -3.51
N VAL A 54 2.39 -6.81 -4.05
CA VAL A 54 3.48 -7.78 -3.88
C VAL A 54 4.84 -7.08 -3.83
N LEU A 55 5.86 -7.75 -3.31
CA LEU A 55 7.24 -7.28 -3.33
C LEU A 55 8.10 -8.11 -4.31
N ASN A 56 7.48 -8.71 -5.32
CA ASN A 56 8.14 -9.57 -6.32
C ASN A 56 8.97 -10.68 -5.65
N GLU A 57 10.29 -10.74 -5.93
CA GLU A 57 11.23 -11.76 -5.43
C GLU A 57 11.38 -11.72 -3.90
N PHE A 58 11.00 -10.60 -3.25
CA PHE A 58 11.00 -10.47 -1.80
C PHE A 58 9.72 -11.05 -1.15
N GLY A 59 8.77 -11.54 -1.95
CA GLY A 59 7.60 -12.27 -1.50
C GLY A 59 6.35 -11.39 -1.29
N PRO A 60 5.38 -11.86 -0.48
CA PRO A 60 4.12 -11.15 -0.26
C PRO A 60 4.33 -9.87 0.54
N ALA A 61 3.51 -8.85 0.27
CA ALA A 61 3.50 -7.60 1.03
C ALA A 61 2.95 -7.85 2.46
N PRO A 62 3.80 -7.77 3.51
CA PRO A 62 3.46 -8.29 4.84
C PRO A 62 2.41 -7.45 5.58
N ASN A 63 2.45 -6.12 5.44
CA ASN A 63 1.47 -5.25 6.11
C ASN A 63 0.13 -5.29 5.40
N PHE A 64 0.13 -5.31 4.06
CA PHE A 64 -1.08 -5.54 3.28
C PHE A 64 -1.77 -6.83 3.71
N ARG A 65 -1.05 -7.95 3.69
CA ARG A 65 -1.57 -9.25 4.12
C ARG A 65 -2.13 -9.21 5.53
N ARG A 66 -1.34 -8.73 6.49
CA ARG A 66 -1.75 -8.64 7.90
C ARG A 66 -3.03 -7.81 8.08
N TYR A 67 -3.17 -6.67 7.39
CA TYR A 67 -4.33 -5.79 7.56
C TYR A 67 -5.56 -6.30 6.81
N ALA A 68 -5.38 -6.86 5.61
CA ALA A 68 -6.46 -7.48 4.85
C ALA A 68 -7.03 -8.70 5.60
N GLU A 69 -6.17 -9.61 6.05
CA GLU A 69 -6.58 -10.83 6.78
C GLU A 69 -7.23 -10.51 8.14
N SER A 70 -6.88 -9.40 8.78
CA SER A 70 -7.50 -8.97 10.04
C SER A 70 -8.74 -8.08 9.87
N GLY A 71 -9.18 -7.81 8.63
CA GLY A 71 -10.33 -6.95 8.37
C GLY A 71 -10.11 -5.46 8.69
N ARG A 72 -8.86 -5.04 8.85
CA ARG A 72 -8.46 -3.66 9.20
C ARG A 72 -8.27 -2.75 7.98
N LEU A 73 -8.40 -3.30 6.78
CA LEU A 73 -8.22 -2.62 5.52
C LEU A 73 -9.36 -2.99 4.58
N ARG A 74 -10.02 -1.99 3.99
CA ARG A 74 -11.03 -2.22 2.96
C ARG A 74 -10.33 -2.51 1.63
N CYS A 75 -10.40 -3.75 1.17
CA CYS A 75 -9.89 -4.17 -0.13
C CYS A 75 -10.97 -4.03 -1.21
N LEU A 76 -10.61 -3.40 -2.33
CA LEU A 76 -11.45 -3.23 -3.51
C LEU A 76 -10.72 -3.91 -4.69
N ASP A 77 -11.36 -4.89 -5.31
CA ASP A 77 -10.85 -5.47 -6.54
C ASP A 77 -11.09 -4.49 -7.69
N HIS A 78 -10.09 -4.32 -8.55
CA HIS A 78 -10.20 -3.51 -9.76
C HIS A 78 -11.24 -4.15 -10.70
N THR A 79 -12.35 -3.46 -10.96
CA THR A 79 -13.37 -3.85 -11.96
C THR A 79 -13.02 -3.36 -13.37
#